data_AF-A0A536G6I0-F1
#
_entry.id   AF-A0A536G6I0-F1
#
_cell.length_a   1.000
_cell.length_b   1.000
_cell.length_c   1.000
_cell.angle_alpha   90.00
_cell.angle_beta   90.00
_cell.angle_gamma   90.00
#
_symmetry.space_group_name_H-M   'P 1'
#
loop_
_entity.id
_entity.type
_entity.pdbx_description
1 polymer ?
#
loop_
_entity_poly.entity_id
_entity_poly.type
_entity_poly.pdbx_seq_one_letter_code
_entity_poly.pdbx_strand_id
1 'polypeptide(L)'
;MGAFRWRSWLGAAVILFLLYGIANVVAALLVPATLVRGGAGATGLVLDPEADAYLAGGKQVLDALRQTNPKLDTLLVSSMVSMCSQMMAFGILALLITWFVVRRGQSWGIWAVTVAALAEVPYFVVITSMYAAQGAPVEGGIVGLAPFYLWPIVALGLGLFGLRRMRVADPAQV
;
A
#
# COMPACT_ATOMS: atom_id res chain seq x y z
N MET A 1 -24.16 -23.47 -0.17
CA MET A 1 -23.26 -22.33 -0.50
C MET A 1 -23.76 -21.68 -1.77
N GLY A 2 -24.41 -20.52 -1.68
CA GLY A 2 -24.80 -19.76 -2.87
C GLY A 2 -23.60 -19.50 -3.78
N ALA A 3 -23.74 -19.76 -5.08
CA ALA A 3 -22.65 -19.61 -6.03
C ALA A 3 -22.15 -18.14 -6.06
N PHE A 4 -20.84 -17.94 -5.92
CA PHE A 4 -20.23 -16.61 -6.03
C PHE A 4 -20.52 -15.99 -7.41
N ARG A 5 -20.92 -14.71 -7.43
CA ARG A 5 -21.26 -13.98 -8.66
C ARG A 5 -20.35 -12.78 -8.82
N TRP A 6 -19.61 -12.73 -9.93
CA TRP A 6 -18.75 -11.59 -10.28
C TRP A 6 -19.51 -10.28 -10.44
N ARG A 7 -20.73 -10.33 -11.00
CA ARG A 7 -21.63 -9.17 -11.16
C ARG A 7 -22.40 -8.81 -9.88
N SER A 8 -21.73 -8.91 -8.72
CA SER A 8 -22.32 -8.58 -7.41
C SER A 8 -21.45 -7.56 -6.67
N TRP A 9 -21.98 -6.96 -5.61
CA TRP A 9 -21.22 -6.06 -4.75
C TRP A 9 -20.02 -6.73 -4.08
N LEU A 10 -20.13 -8.00 -3.71
CA LEU A 10 -18.97 -8.77 -3.23
C LEU A 10 -17.97 -9.01 -4.37
N GLY A 11 -18.44 -9.27 -5.58
CA GLY A 11 -17.58 -9.38 -6.77
C GLY A 11 -16.79 -8.11 -7.03
N ALA A 12 -17.41 -6.93 -6.90
CA ALA A 12 -16.74 -5.64 -6.99
C ALA A 12 -15.68 -5.47 -5.89
N ALA A 13 -16.00 -5.81 -4.65
CA ALA A 13 -15.05 -5.77 -3.54
C ALA A 13 -13.84 -6.70 -3.77
N VAL A 14 -14.08 -7.92 -4.26
CA VAL A 14 -13.01 -8.87 -4.64
C VAL A 14 -12.10 -8.25 -5.70
N ILE A 15 -12.66 -7.65 -6.75
CA ILE A 15 -11.86 -6.99 -7.79
C ILE A 15 -11.01 -5.87 -7.18
N LEU A 16 -11.59 -5.02 -6.34
CA LEU A 16 -10.85 -3.93 -5.71
C LEU A 16 -9.71 -4.42 -4.82
N PHE A 17 -9.93 -5.44 -3.98
CA PHE A 17 -8.84 -5.99 -3.16
C PHE A 17 -7.78 -6.70 -3.99
N LEU A 18 -8.14 -7.37 -5.10
CA LEU A 18 -7.17 -7.95 -6.02
C LEU A 18 -6.31 -6.87 -6.69
N LEU A 19 -6.93 -5.81 -7.19
CA LEU A 19 -6.21 -4.69 -7.79
C LEU A 19 -5.31 -3.99 -6.78
N TYR A 20 -5.77 -3.83 -5.54
CA TYR A 20 -4.97 -3.29 -4.44
C TYR A 20 -3.74 -4.17 -4.15
N GLY A 21 -3.91 -5.49 -4.05
CA GLY A 21 -2.78 -6.42 -3.87
C GLY A 21 -1.80 -6.40 -5.05
N ILE A 22 -2.31 -6.35 -6.29
CA ILE A 22 -1.49 -6.22 -7.51
C ILE A 22 -0.71 -4.91 -7.49
N ALA A 23 -1.36 -3.78 -7.15
CA ALA A 23 -0.70 -2.48 -7.08
C ALA A 23 0.47 -2.51 -6.08
N ASN A 24 0.27 -3.12 -4.92
CA ASN A 24 1.34 -3.31 -3.94
C ASN A 24 2.50 -4.17 -4.48
N VAL A 25 2.20 -5.30 -5.13
CA VAL A 25 3.23 -6.15 -5.74
C VAL A 25 4.00 -5.40 -6.83
N VAL A 26 3.31 -4.68 -7.71
CA VAL A 26 3.92 -3.91 -8.79
C VAL A 26 4.82 -2.81 -8.25
N ALA A 27 4.34 -2.01 -7.28
CA ALA A 27 5.16 -0.97 -6.68
C ALA A 27 6.37 -1.54 -5.92
N ALA A 28 6.20 -2.66 -5.21
CA ALA A 28 7.29 -3.38 -4.55
C ALA A 28 8.32 -4.01 -5.53
N LEU A 29 8.04 -4.05 -6.84
CA LEU A 29 9.02 -4.42 -7.86
C LEU A 29 9.66 -3.19 -8.49
N LEU A 30 8.86 -2.18 -8.85
CA LEU A 30 9.31 -1.01 -9.59
C LEU A 30 10.17 -0.08 -8.73
N VAL A 31 9.78 0.19 -7.49
CA VAL A 31 10.51 1.08 -6.57
C VAL A 31 11.91 0.55 -6.27
N PRO A 32 12.12 -0.70 -5.82
CA PRO A 32 13.49 -1.15 -5.56
C PRO A 32 14.29 -1.31 -6.86
N ALA A 33 13.67 -1.70 -7.99
CA ALA A 33 14.37 -1.80 -9.26
C ALA A 33 14.89 -0.43 -9.75
N THR A 34 14.13 0.65 -9.54
CA THR A 34 14.55 2.01 -9.87
C THR A 34 15.67 2.48 -8.93
N LEU A 35 15.53 2.29 -7.62
CA LEU A 35 16.53 2.70 -6.63
C LEU A 35 17.85 1.92 -6.72
N VAL A 36 17.82 0.60 -6.92
CA VAL A 36 19.06 -0.20 -7.07
C VAL A 36 19.87 0.23 -8.30
N ARG A 37 19.18 0.65 -9.37
CA ARG A 37 19.83 1.12 -10.60
C ARG A 37 20.27 2.58 -10.51
N GLY A 38 19.45 3.45 -9.94
CA GLY A 38 19.65 4.90 -9.97
C GLY A 38 20.23 5.50 -8.69
N GLY A 39 20.26 4.78 -7.57
CA GLY A 39 20.63 5.31 -6.26
C GLY A 39 19.46 5.98 -5.53
N ALA A 40 19.75 6.60 -4.39
CA ALA A 40 18.77 7.17 -3.47
C ALA A 40 17.95 8.34 -4.06
N GLY A 41 18.51 9.10 -5.01
CA GLY A 41 17.82 10.19 -5.71
C GLY A 41 16.93 9.78 -6.89
N ALA A 42 16.88 8.49 -7.24
CA ALA A 42 16.19 8.04 -8.45
C ALA A 42 14.66 8.18 -8.40
N THR A 43 14.08 8.16 -7.19
CA THR A 43 12.65 8.31 -6.90
C THR A 43 12.47 8.64 -5.42
N GLY A 44 11.23 8.65 -4.91
CA GLY A 44 10.96 8.79 -3.48
C GLY A 44 11.47 7.60 -2.67
N LEU A 45 11.97 7.91 -1.47
CA LEU A 45 12.54 6.98 -0.48
C LEU A 45 11.60 6.71 0.69
N VAL A 46 10.79 7.69 1.10
CA VAL A 46 9.90 7.53 2.26
C VAL A 46 8.54 8.13 1.99
N LEU A 47 8.46 9.44 1.75
CA LEU A 47 7.19 10.14 1.65
C LEU A 47 6.90 10.51 0.19
N ASP A 48 7.73 11.37 -0.38
CA ASP A 48 7.70 11.75 -1.78
C ASP A 48 9.06 12.39 -2.18
N PRO A 49 9.39 12.46 -3.49
CA PRO A 49 10.69 12.94 -3.93
C PRO A 49 11.05 14.36 -3.45
N GLU A 50 10.09 15.27 -3.29
CA GLU A 50 10.36 16.65 -2.88
C GLU A 50 10.62 16.74 -1.38
N ALA A 51 9.78 16.09 -0.58
CA ALA A 51 9.93 16.04 0.87
C ALA A 51 11.23 15.33 1.29
N ASP A 52 11.53 14.20 0.64
CA ASP A 52 12.74 13.40 0.89
C ASP A 52 14.00 14.19 0.49
N ALA A 53 13.97 14.87 -0.66
CA ALA A 53 15.05 15.73 -1.12
C ALA A 53 15.27 16.93 -0.19
N TYR A 54 14.20 17.52 0.34
CA TYR A 54 14.30 18.64 1.29
C TYR A 54 15.09 18.23 2.53
N LEU A 55 14.76 17.08 3.14
CA LEU A 55 15.50 16.57 4.30
C LEU A 55 16.94 16.19 3.98
N ALA A 56 17.22 15.77 2.75
CA ALA A 56 18.58 15.46 2.29
C ALA A 56 19.44 16.72 2.02
N GLY A 57 18.89 17.93 2.18
CA GLY A 57 19.59 19.19 1.88
C GLY A 57 19.46 19.63 0.42
N GLY A 58 18.51 19.08 -0.31
CA GLY A 58 18.20 19.40 -1.69
C GLY A 58 18.35 18.21 -2.64
N LYS A 59 17.65 18.28 -3.77
CA LYS A 59 17.64 17.22 -4.78
C LYS A 59 19.04 16.90 -5.31
N GLN A 60 19.86 17.92 -5.53
CA GLN A 60 21.22 17.79 -6.03
C GLN A 60 22.11 16.98 -5.08
N VAL A 61 21.90 17.11 -3.76
CA VAL A 61 22.64 16.35 -2.75
C VAL A 61 22.25 14.88 -2.80
N LEU A 62 20.94 14.60 -2.89
CA LEU A 62 20.42 13.24 -2.95
C LEU A 62 20.80 12.53 -4.26
N ASP A 63 20.77 13.23 -5.40
CA ASP A 63 21.18 12.72 -6.71
C ASP A 63 22.69 12.42 -6.77
N ALA A 64 23.51 13.25 -6.12
CA ALA A 64 24.97 13.06 -6.09
C ALA A 64 25.42 12.03 -5.04
N LEU A 65 24.53 11.58 -4.16
CA LEU A 65 24.87 10.82 -2.96
C LEU A 65 25.63 9.53 -3.27
N ARG A 66 25.26 8.84 -4.35
CA ARG A 66 25.93 7.62 -4.78
C ARG A 66 27.42 7.81 -5.10
N GLN A 67 27.80 9.00 -5.56
CA GLN A 67 29.18 9.33 -5.89
C GLN A 67 29.93 9.91 -4.68
N THR A 68 29.26 10.77 -3.90
CA THR A 68 29.87 11.52 -2.81
C THR A 68 29.91 10.76 -1.49
N ASN A 69 28.91 9.91 -1.23
CA ASN A 69 28.81 9.07 -0.04
C ASN A 69 28.08 7.73 -0.34
N PRO A 70 28.76 6.79 -1.02
CA PRO A 70 28.14 5.54 -1.48
C PRO A 70 27.64 4.64 -0.34
N LYS A 71 28.18 4.78 0.87
CA LYS A 71 27.72 4.02 2.05
C LYS A 71 26.34 4.50 2.51
N LEU A 72 26.13 5.81 2.54
CA LEU A 72 24.83 6.38 2.91
C LEU A 72 23.79 6.10 1.82
N ASP A 73 24.16 6.23 0.54
CA ASP A 73 23.30 5.81 -0.58
C ASP A 73 22.84 4.36 -0.44
N THR A 74 23.78 3.44 -0.19
CA THR A 74 23.46 2.01 0.02
C THR A 74 22.54 1.81 1.22
N LEU A 75 22.74 2.53 2.33
CA LEU A 75 21.89 2.43 3.51
C LEU A 75 20.45 2.87 3.21
N LEU A 76 20.27 4.00 2.51
CA LEU A 76 18.95 4.51 2.15
C LEU A 76 18.24 3.58 1.17
N VAL A 77 18.93 3.16 0.10
CA VAL A 77 18.39 2.24 -0.90
C VAL A 77 18.04 0.89 -0.27
N SER A 78 18.92 0.31 0.57
CA SER A 78 18.64 -0.97 1.22
C SER A 78 17.49 -0.90 2.23
N SER A 79 17.35 0.21 2.94
CA SER A 79 16.21 0.44 3.85
C SER A 79 14.88 0.45 3.08
N MET A 80 14.84 1.14 1.93
CA MET A 80 13.66 1.16 1.07
C MET A 80 13.39 -0.21 0.41
N VAL A 81 14.44 -0.95 0.02
CA VAL A 81 14.30 -2.34 -0.45
C VAL A 81 13.69 -3.25 0.64
N SER A 82 14.03 -3.03 1.92
CA SER A 82 13.44 -3.77 3.04
C SER A 82 11.94 -3.48 3.18
N MET A 83 11.53 -2.21 3.11
CA MET A 83 10.11 -1.81 3.07
C MET A 83 9.38 -2.45 1.88
N CYS A 84 9.99 -2.44 0.69
CA CYS A 84 9.40 -3.06 -0.51
C CYS A 84 9.25 -4.59 -0.36
N SER A 85 10.17 -5.26 0.34
CA SER A 85 10.05 -6.69 0.64
C SER A 85 8.83 -7.01 1.53
N GLN A 86 8.61 -6.19 2.56
CA GLN A 86 7.43 -6.33 3.43
C GLN A 86 6.13 -6.05 2.66
N MET A 87 6.13 -5.00 1.83
CA MET A 87 5.02 -4.64 0.95
C MET A 87 4.71 -5.74 -0.08
N MET A 88 5.73 -6.40 -0.64
CA MET A 88 5.58 -7.58 -1.50
C MET A 88 4.90 -8.73 -0.76
N ALA A 89 5.39 -9.07 0.43
CA ALA A 89 4.81 -10.15 1.25
C ALA A 89 3.34 -9.86 1.59
N PHE A 90 3.03 -8.61 1.96
CA PHE A 90 1.67 -8.16 2.20
C PHE A 90 0.80 -8.24 0.93
N GLY A 91 1.28 -7.74 -0.20
CA GLY A 91 0.57 -7.78 -1.47
C GLY A 91 0.21 -9.21 -1.88
N ILE A 92 1.15 -10.15 -1.77
CA ILE A 92 0.89 -11.59 -2.02
C ILE A 92 -0.16 -12.13 -1.06
N LEU A 93 -0.05 -11.85 0.24
CA LEU A 93 -1.01 -12.32 1.23
C LEU A 93 -2.42 -11.75 0.97
N ALA A 94 -2.51 -10.46 0.63
CA ALA A 94 -3.76 -9.80 0.28
C ALA A 94 -4.42 -10.46 -0.93
N LEU A 95 -3.65 -10.82 -1.95
CA LEU A 95 -4.14 -11.55 -3.13
C LEU A 95 -4.67 -12.94 -2.75
N LEU A 96 -3.92 -13.69 -1.95
CA LEU A 96 -4.31 -15.04 -1.51
C LEU A 96 -5.59 -15.00 -0.66
N ILE A 97 -5.65 -14.13 0.35
CA ILE A 97 -6.84 -13.98 1.19
C ILE A 97 -8.03 -13.54 0.34
N THR A 98 -7.85 -12.58 -0.55
CA THR A 98 -8.94 -12.10 -1.40
C THR A 98 -9.48 -13.22 -2.29
N TRP A 99 -8.60 -13.99 -2.92
CA TRP A 99 -8.98 -15.04 -3.84
C TRP A 99 -9.62 -16.25 -3.17
N PHE A 100 -9.07 -16.71 -2.04
CA PHE A 100 -9.50 -17.95 -1.39
C PHE A 100 -10.53 -17.73 -0.26
N VAL A 101 -10.54 -16.56 0.39
CA VAL A 101 -11.37 -16.28 1.56
C VAL A 101 -12.50 -15.32 1.21
N VAL A 102 -12.17 -14.11 0.72
CA VAL A 102 -13.17 -13.07 0.43
C VAL A 102 -14.13 -13.52 -0.66
N ARG A 103 -13.61 -14.14 -1.73
CA ARG A 103 -14.42 -14.71 -2.81
C ARG A 103 -15.41 -15.78 -2.34
N ARG A 104 -15.10 -16.49 -1.25
CA ARG A 104 -16.00 -17.48 -0.62
C ARG A 104 -17.01 -16.84 0.35
N GLY A 105 -17.07 -15.52 0.43
CA GLY A 105 -18.00 -14.80 1.28
C GLY A 105 -17.63 -14.83 2.77
N GLN A 106 -16.37 -15.15 3.11
CA GLN A 106 -15.94 -15.14 4.51
C GLN A 106 -15.57 -13.71 4.95
N SER A 107 -16.33 -13.17 5.91
CA SER A 107 -16.22 -11.78 6.34
C SER A 107 -14.89 -11.42 7.00
N TRP A 108 -14.25 -12.37 7.67
CA TRP A 108 -12.96 -12.14 8.31
C TRP A 108 -11.86 -11.79 7.30
N GLY A 109 -11.91 -12.33 6.08
CA GLY A 109 -10.94 -12.00 5.04
C GLY A 109 -11.00 -10.55 4.60
N ILE A 110 -12.20 -9.96 4.55
CA ILE A 110 -12.41 -8.55 4.21
C ILE A 110 -11.79 -7.67 5.30
N TRP A 111 -12.07 -7.98 6.57
CA TRP A 111 -11.49 -7.26 7.69
C TRP A 111 -9.97 -7.43 7.76
N ALA A 112 -9.45 -8.64 7.57
CA ALA A 112 -8.02 -8.92 7.63
C ALA A 112 -7.23 -8.09 6.61
N VAL A 113 -7.65 -8.08 5.34
CA VAL A 113 -6.97 -7.29 4.30
C VAL A 113 -7.10 -5.79 4.57
N THR A 114 -8.29 -5.33 5.00
CA THR A 114 -8.51 -3.89 5.25
C THR A 114 -7.73 -3.39 6.45
N VAL A 115 -7.75 -4.12 7.57
CA VAL A 115 -7.01 -3.73 8.79
C VAL A 115 -5.51 -3.76 8.53
N ALA A 116 -5.01 -4.78 7.82
CA ALA A 116 -3.60 -4.85 7.45
C ALA A 116 -3.19 -3.68 6.54
N ALA A 117 -4.03 -3.30 5.56
CA ALA A 117 -3.80 -2.12 4.73
C ALA A 117 -3.76 -0.81 5.54
N LEU A 118 -4.67 -0.67 6.52
CA LEU A 118 -4.76 0.56 7.33
C LEU A 118 -3.77 0.60 8.49
N ALA A 119 -3.06 -0.49 8.77
CA ALA A 119 -2.09 -0.57 9.86
C ALA A 119 -0.89 0.37 9.64
N GLU A 120 -0.60 0.76 8.39
CA GLU A 120 0.48 1.66 8.05
C GLU A 120 0.17 3.14 8.36
N VAL A 121 -1.12 3.52 8.43
CA VAL A 121 -1.58 4.89 8.68
C VAL A 121 -0.92 5.54 9.89
N PRO A 122 -0.92 4.94 11.11
CA PRO A 122 -0.26 5.56 12.26
C PRO A 122 1.25 5.78 12.05
N TYR A 123 1.93 4.91 11.30
CA TYR A 123 3.36 5.08 11.00
C TYR A 123 3.57 6.27 10.05
N PHE A 124 2.75 6.40 9.02
CA PHE A 124 2.84 7.54 8.10
C PHE A 124 2.43 8.86 8.75
N VAL A 125 1.56 8.87 9.75
CA VAL A 125 1.30 10.05 10.59
C VAL A 125 2.57 10.47 11.33
N VAL A 126 3.27 9.53 11.96
CA VAL A 126 4.53 9.81 12.66
C VAL A 126 5.60 10.31 11.69
N ILE A 127 5.81 9.61 10.56
CA ILE A 127 6.77 10.02 9.52
C ILE A 127 6.47 11.44 9.03
N THR A 128 5.22 11.71 8.65
CA THR A 128 4.80 13.04 8.18
C THR A 128 5.07 14.11 9.23
N SER A 129 4.82 13.83 10.51
CA SER A 129 5.10 14.77 11.59
C SER A 129 6.60 15.05 11.75
N MET A 130 7.46 14.05 11.56
CA MET A 130 8.92 14.21 11.60
C MET A 130 9.42 15.09 10.44
N TYR A 131 8.83 14.94 9.25
CA TYR A 131 9.15 15.74 8.07
C TYR A 131 8.68 17.19 8.25
N ALA A 132 7.43 17.39 8.69
CA ALA A 132 6.87 18.70 8.95
C ALA A 132 7.64 19.45 10.04
N ALA A 133 8.11 18.76 11.09
CA ALA A 133 8.93 19.35 12.15
C ALA A 133 10.28 19.91 11.64
N GLN A 134 10.77 19.42 10.50
CA GLN A 134 11.96 19.95 9.83
C GLN A 134 11.64 21.00 8.74
N GLY A 135 10.35 21.28 8.51
CA GLY A 135 9.88 22.22 7.50
C GLY A 135 9.77 21.66 6.08
N ALA A 136 9.80 20.34 5.90
CA ALA A 136 9.65 19.71 4.59
C ALA A 136 8.21 19.88 4.04
N PRO A 137 8.03 20.02 2.71
CA PRO A 137 6.72 20.09 2.09
C PRO A 137 6.04 18.72 2.09
N VAL A 138 5.11 18.48 3.01
CA VAL A 138 4.48 17.15 3.19
C VAL A 138 3.17 16.93 2.42
N GLU A 139 2.61 17.99 1.82
CA GLU A 139 1.29 17.94 1.18
C GLU A 139 1.25 16.94 0.02
N GLY A 140 2.31 16.92 -0.80
CA GLY A 140 2.45 15.98 -1.92
C GLY A 140 2.40 14.54 -1.46
N GLY A 141 3.20 14.20 -0.44
CA GLY A 141 3.20 12.89 0.21
C GLY A 141 1.84 12.45 0.76
N ILE A 142 1.17 13.33 1.52
CA ILE A 142 -0.15 13.01 2.10
C ILE A 142 -1.18 12.70 1.00
N VAL A 143 -1.21 13.53 -0.05
CA VAL A 143 -2.13 13.33 -1.18
C VAL A 143 -1.76 12.05 -1.95
N GLY A 144 -0.47 11.77 -2.13
CA GLY A 144 0.03 10.56 -2.78
C GLY A 144 -0.32 9.26 -2.05
N LEU A 145 -0.39 9.29 -0.72
CA LEU A 145 -0.74 8.14 0.12
C LEU A 145 -2.26 7.92 0.24
N ALA A 146 -3.08 8.96 0.05
CA ALA A 146 -4.53 8.87 0.23
C ALA A 146 -5.21 7.71 -0.54
N PRO A 147 -4.85 7.40 -1.80
CA PRO A 147 -5.41 6.25 -2.51
C PRO A 147 -5.16 4.91 -1.80
N PHE A 148 -4.01 4.72 -1.14
CA PHE A 148 -3.68 3.48 -0.44
C PHE A 148 -4.58 3.24 0.79
N TYR A 149 -5.15 4.31 1.36
CA TYR A 149 -6.07 4.23 2.49
C TYR A 149 -7.54 4.20 2.06
N LEU A 150 -7.91 5.04 1.10
CA LEU A 150 -9.30 5.15 0.66
C LEU A 150 -9.75 3.91 -0.10
N TRP A 151 -8.87 3.32 -0.91
CA TRP A 151 -9.16 2.14 -1.70
C TRP A 151 -9.63 0.93 -0.86
N PRO A 152 -8.90 0.47 0.17
CA PRO A 152 -9.35 -0.66 0.99
C PRO A 152 -10.62 -0.33 1.79
N ILE A 153 -10.84 0.94 2.17
CA ILE A 153 -12.10 1.37 2.84
C ILE A 153 -13.30 1.23 1.91
N VAL A 154 -13.17 1.65 0.64
CA VAL A 154 -14.22 1.47 -0.36
C VAL A 154 -14.48 -0.02 -0.60
N ALA A 155 -13.42 -0.82 -0.73
CA ALA A 155 -13.54 -2.26 -0.90
C ALA A 155 -14.23 -2.95 0.30
N LEU A 156 -13.91 -2.53 1.53
CA LEU A 156 -14.59 -2.96 2.75
C LEU A 156 -16.09 -2.66 2.70
N GLY A 157 -16.47 -1.42 2.38
CA GLY A 157 -17.87 -0.99 2.31
C GLY A 157 -18.68 -1.84 1.32
N LEU A 158 -18.16 -2.02 0.11
CA LEU A 158 -18.79 -2.86 -0.92
C LEU A 158 -18.85 -4.33 -0.51
N GLY A 159 -17.79 -4.83 0.13
CA GLY A 159 -17.69 -6.22 0.57
C GLY A 159 -18.70 -6.55 1.66
N LEU A 160 -18.79 -5.73 2.70
CA LEU A 160 -19.77 -5.88 3.78
C LEU A 160 -21.20 -5.76 3.25
N PHE A 161 -21.46 -4.82 2.34
CA PHE A 161 -22.77 -4.67 1.72
C PHE A 161 -23.15 -5.90 0.87
N GLY A 162 -22.20 -6.43 0.09
CA GLY A 162 -22.39 -7.65 -0.69
C GLY A 162 -22.68 -8.87 0.18
N LEU A 163 -21.95 -9.04 1.29
CA LEU A 163 -22.19 -10.11 2.26
C LEU A 163 -23.58 -10.04 2.87
N ARG A 164 -24.02 -8.85 3.29
CA ARG A 164 -25.36 -8.66 3.85
C ARG A 164 -26.45 -9.07 2.86
N ARG A 165 -26.33 -8.67 1.58
CA ARG A 165 -27.32 -9.04 0.56
C ARG A 165 -27.38 -10.53 0.27
N MET A 166 -26.26 -11.24 0.31
CA MET A 166 -26.27 -12.70 0.12
C MET A 166 -26.94 -13.43 1.28
N ARG A 167 -26.70 -13.02 2.53
CA ARG A 167 -27.36 -13.63 3.71
C ARG A 167 -28.86 -13.42 3.72
N VAL A 168 -29.35 -12.26 3.27
CA VAL A 168 -30.79 -11.96 3.17
C VAL A 168 -31.46 -12.81 2.07
N ALA A 169 -30.75 -13.11 0.98
CA ALA A 169 -31.27 -13.90 -0.13
C ALA A 169 -31.29 -15.42 0.14
N ASP A 170 -30.57 -15.90 1.17
CA ASP A 170 -30.47 -17.32 1.53
C ASP A 170 -30.58 -17.50 3.07
N PRO A 171 -31.78 -17.38 3.66
CA PRO A 171 -31.99 -17.38 5.10
C PRO A 171 -31.83 -18.77 5.77
N ALA A 172 -31.64 -19.84 5.01
CA ALA A 172 -31.58 -21.22 5.52
C ALA A 172 -30.20 -21.62 6.13
N GLN A 173 -29.35 -20.65 6.48
CA GLN A 173 -27.96 -20.88 6.88
C GLN A 173 -27.59 -20.22 8.23
N VAL A 174 -28.58 -20.04 9.13
CA VAL A 174 -28.35 -19.70 10.54
C VAL A 174 -28.29 -20.96 11.38
#